data_AF-A0A3R7XAE6-F1
#
_entry.id   AF-A0A3R7XAE6-F1
#
_cell.length_a   1.000
_cell.length_b   1.000
_cell.length_c   1.000
_cell.angle_alpha   90.00
_cell.angle_beta   90.00
_cell.angle_gamma   90.00
#
_symmetry.space_group_name_H-M   'P 1'
#
loop_
_entity.id
_entity.type
_entity.pdbx_description
1 polymer ?
#
loop_
_entity_poly.entity_id
_entity_poly.type
_entity_poly.pdbx_seq_one_letter_code
_entity_poly.pdbx_strand_id
1 'polypeptide(L)'
;MIYTIYKFRYRIGLVSIVSGLGGMTIGVIIAHFAGLSEGEVVNYFNWIPRGWLPQSIGQLLAFGASQLLLLGMVLVVWNQKELTWAKATYFAFLTWIEMSILLGIVPSEWLNLAQGPLEWTGQREFIQFPPILFLNNEIGLSLAALKDIIQLGISTNFLIAGLVVAYLIQDVNNKIESSKSRISDYGKEVVRVEQDA
;
A
#
# COMPACT_ATOMS: atom_id res chain seq x y z
N MET A 1 16.55 15.64 6.99
CA MET A 1 15.15 15.33 6.61
C MET A 1 14.34 14.77 7.78
N ILE A 2 14.74 13.64 8.39
CA ILE A 2 14.02 13.00 9.52
C ILE A 2 13.84 13.93 10.73
N TYR A 3 14.85 14.72 11.08
CA TYR A 3 14.76 15.68 12.20
C TYR A 3 13.67 16.75 11.98
N THR A 4 13.55 17.28 10.77
CA THR A 4 12.51 18.25 10.40
C THR A 4 11.12 17.63 10.49
N ILE A 5 10.96 16.39 10.00
CA ILE A 5 9.72 15.63 10.10
C ILE A 5 9.36 15.42 11.58
N TYR A 6 10.30 14.99 12.42
CA TYR A 6 10.06 14.78 13.85
C TYR A 6 9.69 16.08 14.58
N LYS A 7 10.35 17.20 14.26
CA LYS A 7 10.09 18.51 14.85
C LYS A 7 8.68 19.01 14.55
N PHE A 8 8.21 18.83 13.32
CA PHE A 8 6.90 19.29 12.86
C PHE A 8 5.86 18.16 12.77
N ARG A 9 6.13 17.00 13.38
CA ARG A 9 5.34 15.76 13.21
C ARG A 9 3.85 15.93 13.45
N TYR A 10 3.45 16.72 14.45
CA TYR A 10 2.04 16.98 14.73
C TYR A 10 1.36 17.80 13.65
N ARG A 11 2.05 18.83 13.12
CA ARG A 11 1.48 19.67 12.04
C ARG A 11 1.40 18.90 10.74
N ILE A 12 2.49 18.22 10.37
CA ILE A 12 2.52 17.36 9.18
C ILE A 12 1.47 16.26 9.33
N GLY A 13 1.41 15.61 10.49
CA GLY A 13 0.47 14.53 10.76
C GLY A 13 -0.99 14.97 10.66
N LEU A 14 -1.35 16.11 11.26
CA LEU A 14 -2.71 16.67 11.15
C LEU A 14 -3.07 17.06 9.72
N VAL A 15 -2.16 17.72 8.99
CA VAL A 15 -2.37 18.05 7.58
C VAL A 15 -2.56 16.78 6.75
N SER A 16 -1.72 15.77 6.95
CA SER A 16 -1.83 14.48 6.26
C SER A 16 -3.14 13.76 6.57
N ILE A 17 -3.64 13.81 7.81
CA ILE A 17 -4.95 13.23 8.17
C ILE A 17 -6.08 13.95 7.41
N VAL A 18 -6.10 15.29 7.43
CA VAL A 18 -7.15 16.08 6.75
C VAL A 18 -7.09 15.86 5.24
N SER A 19 -5.90 15.94 4.64
CA SER A 19 -5.70 15.65 3.22
C SER A 19 -6.05 14.22 2.86
N GLY A 20 -5.74 13.25 3.74
CA GLY A 20 -6.07 11.84 3.56
C GLY A 20 -7.57 11.58 3.58
N LEU A 21 -8.30 12.14 4.55
CA LEU A 21 -9.77 12.01 4.62
C LEU A 21 -10.45 12.69 3.42
N GLY A 22 -10.04 13.91 3.09
CA GLY A 22 -10.60 14.66 1.96
C GLY A 22 -10.30 13.97 0.62
N GLY A 23 -9.05 13.60 0.40
CA GLY A 23 -8.61 12.89 -0.81
C GLY A 23 -9.29 11.53 -0.95
N MET A 24 -9.41 10.75 0.13
CA MET A 24 -10.10 9.47 0.10
C MET A 24 -11.57 9.63 -0.27
N THR A 25 -12.25 10.60 0.34
CA THR A 25 -13.66 10.89 0.03
C THR A 25 -13.84 11.25 -1.44
N ILE A 26 -13.02 12.16 -1.96
CA ILE A 26 -13.05 12.58 -3.37
C ILE A 26 -12.76 11.38 -4.29
N GLY A 27 -11.75 10.57 -3.96
CA GLY A 27 -11.35 9.41 -4.76
C GLY A 27 -12.43 8.35 -4.84
N VAL A 28 -13.07 8.04 -3.70
CA VAL A 28 -14.20 7.09 -3.63
C VAL A 28 -15.40 7.62 -4.43
N ILE A 29 -15.72 8.90 -4.33
CA ILE A 29 -16.80 9.51 -5.13
C ILE A 29 -16.50 9.33 -6.62
N ILE A 30 -15.30 9.70 -7.07
CA ILE A 30 -14.91 9.56 -8.48
C ILE A 30 -14.97 8.10 -8.93
N ALA A 31 -14.37 7.18 -8.16
CA ALA A 31 -14.35 5.76 -8.49
C ALA A 31 -15.76 5.16 -8.57
N HIS A 32 -16.63 5.51 -7.62
CA HIS A 32 -18.00 5.03 -7.56
C HIS A 32 -18.81 5.52 -8.76
N PHE A 33 -18.83 6.82 -9.02
CA PHE A 33 -19.66 7.39 -10.11
C PHE A 33 -19.13 7.03 -11.49
N ALA A 34 -17.81 6.92 -11.67
CA ALA A 34 -17.22 6.50 -12.94
C ALA A 34 -17.53 5.02 -13.27
N GLY A 35 -17.74 4.19 -12.25
CA GLY A 35 -18.08 2.77 -12.39
C GLY A 35 -19.56 2.47 -12.63
N LEU A 36 -20.44 3.47 -12.59
CA LEU A 36 -21.87 3.29 -12.88
C LEU A 36 -22.13 3.04 -14.36
N SER A 37 -23.16 2.25 -14.67
CA SER A 37 -23.55 1.95 -16.05
C SER A 37 -24.01 3.21 -16.77
N GLU A 38 -23.68 3.41 -18.06
CA GLU A 38 -24.02 4.63 -18.83
C GLU A 38 -25.52 4.95 -18.88
N GLY A 39 -26.39 3.94 -18.74
CA GLY A 39 -27.84 4.11 -18.71
C GLY A 39 -28.40 4.61 -17.38
N GLU A 40 -27.60 4.64 -16.32
CA GLU A 40 -28.04 5.07 -14.99
C GLU A 40 -28.08 6.61 -14.91
N VAL A 41 -29.28 7.15 -14.71
CA VAL A 41 -29.48 8.60 -14.55
C VAL A 41 -29.22 8.97 -13.10
N VAL A 42 -28.11 9.68 -12.88
CA VAL A 42 -27.75 10.20 -11.57
C VAL A 42 -28.09 11.70 -11.55
N ASN A 43 -28.63 12.22 -10.44
CA ASN A 43 -28.94 13.66 -10.33
C ASN A 43 -27.72 14.52 -9.93
N TYR A 44 -26.67 13.89 -9.41
CA TYR A 44 -25.47 14.54 -8.89
C TYR A 44 -24.23 13.98 -9.59
N PHE A 45 -23.20 14.81 -9.79
CA PHE A 45 -21.90 14.40 -10.34
C PHE A 45 -21.89 13.86 -11.79
N ASN A 46 -22.90 14.17 -12.60
CA ASN A 46 -22.94 13.81 -14.04
C ASN A 46 -21.79 14.34 -14.89
N TRP A 47 -21.02 15.30 -14.37
CA TRP A 47 -19.83 15.82 -15.04
C TRP A 47 -18.61 14.88 -14.92
N ILE A 48 -18.66 13.86 -14.04
CA ILE A 48 -17.60 12.86 -13.92
C ILE A 48 -17.70 11.91 -15.13
N PRO A 49 -16.63 11.78 -15.94
CA PRO A 49 -16.61 10.86 -17.06
C PRO A 49 -16.78 9.41 -16.58
N ARG A 50 -17.50 8.59 -17.35
CA ARG A 50 -17.70 7.16 -17.07
C ARG A 50 -16.60 6.31 -17.69
N GLY A 51 -16.46 5.10 -17.17
CA GLY A 51 -15.56 4.09 -17.71
C GLY A 51 -14.34 3.80 -16.84
N TRP A 52 -13.55 2.85 -17.31
CA TRP A 52 -12.47 2.24 -16.54
C TRP A 52 -11.38 3.24 -16.12
N LEU A 53 -11.01 4.18 -16.99
CA LEU A 53 -9.92 5.12 -16.74
C LEU A 53 -10.23 6.10 -15.59
N PRO A 54 -11.34 6.86 -15.61
CA PRO A 54 -11.70 7.73 -14.48
C PRO A 54 -11.96 6.93 -13.20
N GLN A 55 -12.51 5.72 -13.30
CA GLN A 55 -12.65 4.82 -12.15
C GLN A 55 -11.30 4.48 -11.52
N SER A 56 -10.31 4.06 -12.32
CA SER A 56 -8.96 3.76 -11.85
C SER A 56 -8.26 4.98 -11.26
N ILE A 57 -8.46 6.18 -11.83
CA ILE A 57 -7.93 7.42 -11.26
C ILE A 57 -8.53 7.67 -9.87
N GLY A 58 -9.83 7.49 -9.70
CA GLY A 58 -10.51 7.59 -8.41
C GLY A 58 -9.95 6.59 -7.39
N GLN A 59 -9.76 5.33 -7.78
CA GLN A 59 -9.18 4.28 -6.95
C GLN A 59 -7.74 4.61 -6.53
N LEU A 60 -6.90 5.08 -7.46
CA LEU A 60 -5.51 5.47 -7.17
C LEU A 60 -5.44 6.69 -6.25
N LEU A 61 -6.34 7.66 -6.43
CA LEU A 61 -6.44 8.82 -5.54
C LEU A 61 -6.88 8.38 -4.13
N ALA A 62 -7.85 7.49 -4.03
CA ALA A 62 -8.31 6.94 -2.76
C ALA A 62 -7.20 6.15 -2.04
N PHE A 63 -6.44 5.34 -2.80
CA PHE A 63 -5.27 4.64 -2.29
C PHE A 63 -4.17 5.60 -1.83
N GLY A 64 -3.76 6.57 -2.66
CA GLY A 64 -2.75 7.56 -2.26
C GLY A 64 -3.17 8.37 -1.03
N ALA A 65 -4.45 8.72 -0.93
CA ALA A 65 -4.99 9.42 0.23
C ALA A 65 -5.05 8.54 1.49
N SER A 66 -5.29 7.23 1.37
CA SER A 66 -5.21 6.29 2.50
C SER A 66 -3.80 6.23 3.08
N GLN A 67 -2.78 6.28 2.21
CA GLN A 67 -1.37 6.32 2.63
C GLN A 67 -1.05 7.59 3.43
N LEU A 68 -1.55 8.74 2.98
CA LEU A 68 -1.40 10.00 3.73
C LEU A 68 -2.11 9.94 5.07
N LEU A 69 -3.32 9.37 5.12
CA LEU A 69 -4.09 9.22 6.36
C LEU A 69 -3.32 8.36 7.37
N LEU A 70 -2.84 7.18 6.95
CA LEU A 70 -2.10 6.25 7.81
C LEU A 70 -0.78 6.87 8.28
N LEU A 71 -0.03 7.51 7.38
CA LEU A 71 1.18 8.24 7.74
C LEU A 71 0.90 9.33 8.79
N GLY A 72 -0.18 10.10 8.60
CA GLY A 72 -0.57 11.15 9.52
C GLY A 72 -0.91 10.61 10.91
N MET A 73 -1.65 9.50 10.96
CA MET A 73 -1.98 8.78 12.19
C MET A 73 -0.74 8.29 12.94
N VAL A 74 0.25 7.74 12.21
CA VAL A 74 1.55 7.35 12.81
C VAL A 74 2.29 8.57 13.37
N LEU A 75 2.38 9.66 12.61
CA LEU A 75 3.17 10.84 12.99
C LEU A 75 2.64 11.56 14.23
N VAL A 76 1.33 11.59 14.44
CA VAL A 76 0.71 12.21 15.63
C VAL A 76 1.02 11.42 16.90
N VAL A 77 1.12 10.09 16.80
CA VAL A 77 1.39 9.24 17.96
C VAL A 77 2.89 9.02 18.19
N TRP A 78 3.72 9.18 17.15
CA TRP A 78 5.17 9.03 17.24
C TRP A 78 5.78 10.00 18.27
N ASN A 79 6.42 9.44 19.28
CA ASN A 79 7.34 10.14 20.18
C ASN A 79 8.52 9.23 20.55
N GLN A 80 9.57 9.82 21.14
CA GLN A 80 10.75 9.09 21.64
C GLN A 80 10.56 8.45 23.03
N LYS A 81 9.36 8.53 23.61
CA LYS A 81 9.08 7.87 24.90
C LYS A 81 8.97 6.37 24.69
N GLU A 82 9.12 5.62 25.77
CA GLU A 82 8.96 4.16 25.76
C GLU A 82 7.61 3.73 25.14
N LEU A 83 7.67 2.60 24.44
CA LEU A 83 6.54 2.01 23.76
C LEU A 83 5.63 1.33 24.78
N THR A 84 4.62 2.05 25.25
CA THR A 84 3.54 1.47 26.08
C THR A 84 2.74 0.44 25.29
N TRP A 85 2.16 -0.57 25.95
CA TRP A 85 1.25 -1.54 25.34
C TRP A 85 0.16 -0.90 24.47
N ALA A 86 -0.48 0.17 24.95
CA ALA A 86 -1.50 0.89 24.18
C ALA A 86 -0.98 1.43 22.83
N LYS A 87 0.22 2.04 22.81
CA LYS A 87 0.87 2.49 21.58
C LYS A 87 1.26 1.33 20.67
N ALA A 88 1.76 0.24 21.25
CA ALA A 88 2.12 -0.95 20.48
C ALA A 88 0.89 -1.54 19.77
N THR A 89 -0.23 -1.69 20.49
CA THR A 89 -1.51 -2.13 19.91
C THR A 89 -2.01 -1.18 18.84
N TYR A 90 -1.91 0.14 19.06
CA TYR A 90 -2.28 1.14 18.06
C TYR A 90 -1.46 1.02 16.77
N PHE A 91 -0.13 0.92 16.86
CA PHE A 91 0.71 0.75 15.68
C PHE A 91 0.48 -0.60 15.00
N ALA A 92 0.27 -1.68 15.76
CA ALA A 92 -0.09 -2.98 15.19
C ALA A 92 -1.41 -2.91 14.41
N PHE A 93 -2.40 -2.18 14.93
CA PHE A 93 -3.67 -1.95 14.23
C PHE A 93 -3.48 -1.15 12.93
N LEU A 94 -2.68 -0.08 12.96
CA LEU A 94 -2.37 0.69 11.74
C LEU A 94 -1.64 -0.16 10.69
N THR A 95 -0.68 -0.97 11.12
CA THR A 95 0.02 -1.91 10.23
C THR A 95 -0.96 -2.94 9.66
N TRP A 96 -1.89 -3.47 10.46
CA TRP A 96 -2.91 -4.40 9.97
C TRP A 96 -3.82 -3.77 8.91
N ILE A 97 -4.24 -2.50 9.09
CA ILE A 97 -4.98 -1.77 8.06
C ILE A 97 -4.16 -1.65 6.78
N GLU A 98 -2.89 -1.23 6.89
CA GLU A 98 -2.03 -1.07 5.71
C GLU A 98 -1.84 -2.39 4.96
N MET A 99 -1.59 -3.50 5.68
CA MET A 99 -1.47 -4.82 5.07
C MET A 99 -2.78 -5.27 4.40
N SER A 100 -3.92 -4.93 4.97
CA SER A 100 -5.23 -5.21 4.38
C SER A 100 -5.48 -4.41 3.10
N ILE A 101 -4.99 -3.16 3.04
CA ILE A 101 -5.03 -2.34 1.83
C ILE A 101 -4.13 -2.95 0.75
N LEU A 102 -2.86 -3.21 1.06
CA LEU A 102 -1.87 -3.66 0.07
C LEU A 102 -2.12 -5.08 -0.44
N LEU A 103 -2.53 -6.01 0.43
CA LEU A 103 -2.67 -7.43 0.07
C LEU A 103 -4.12 -7.87 -0.16
N GLY A 104 -5.09 -7.10 0.32
CA GLY A 104 -6.50 -7.37 0.09
C GLY A 104 -7.06 -6.46 -0.99
N ILE A 105 -7.19 -5.16 -0.65
CA ILE A 105 -7.93 -4.20 -1.46
C ILE A 105 -7.27 -3.99 -2.83
N VAL A 106 -5.98 -3.67 -2.89
CA VAL A 106 -5.31 -3.37 -4.18
C VAL A 106 -5.39 -4.54 -5.17
N PRO A 107 -5.04 -5.79 -4.78
CA PRO A 107 -5.31 -7.00 -5.57
C PRO A 107 -6.76 -7.14 -6.05
N SER A 108 -7.73 -6.96 -5.14
CA SER A 108 -9.14 -7.11 -5.49
C SER A 108 -9.63 -6.05 -6.48
N GLU A 109 -9.23 -4.79 -6.31
CA GLU A 109 -9.59 -3.71 -7.24
C GLU A 109 -8.96 -3.91 -8.63
N TRP A 110 -7.70 -4.36 -8.70
CA TRP A 110 -7.08 -4.74 -9.96
C TRP A 110 -7.85 -5.87 -10.65
N LEU A 111 -8.21 -6.91 -9.90
CA LEU A 111 -8.93 -8.06 -10.44
C LEU A 111 -10.30 -7.65 -10.97
N ASN A 112 -11.03 -6.81 -10.23
CA ASN A 112 -12.33 -6.28 -10.63
C ASN A 112 -12.22 -5.43 -11.90
N LEU A 113 -11.20 -4.58 -12.02
CA LEU A 113 -10.94 -3.77 -13.20
C LEU A 113 -10.64 -4.64 -14.43
N ALA A 114 -9.78 -5.65 -14.25
CA ALA A 114 -9.37 -6.53 -15.33
C ALA A 114 -10.51 -7.42 -15.82
N GLN A 115 -11.37 -7.91 -14.94
CA GLN A 115 -12.47 -8.81 -15.29
C GLN A 115 -13.73 -8.08 -15.78
N GLY A 116 -14.04 -6.93 -15.20
CA GLY A 116 -15.20 -6.14 -15.58
C GLY A 116 -14.87 -5.20 -16.74
N PRO A 117 -14.48 -3.94 -16.49
CA PRO A 117 -14.36 -2.93 -17.54
C PRO A 117 -13.34 -3.24 -18.66
N LEU A 118 -12.23 -3.91 -18.34
CA LEU A 118 -11.21 -4.25 -19.35
C LEU A 118 -11.49 -5.56 -20.08
N GLU A 119 -12.37 -6.40 -19.55
CA GLU A 119 -12.77 -7.69 -20.13
C GLU A 119 -11.57 -8.58 -20.52
N TRP A 120 -10.54 -8.64 -19.66
CA TRP A 120 -9.37 -9.50 -19.83
C TRP A 120 -9.73 -10.96 -19.57
N THR A 121 -10.46 -11.52 -20.53
CA THR A 121 -10.99 -12.89 -20.52
C THR A 121 -10.06 -13.86 -21.26
N GLY A 122 -10.28 -15.16 -21.06
CA GLY A 122 -9.51 -16.21 -21.74
C GLY A 122 -9.81 -16.33 -23.24
N GLN A 123 -10.90 -15.71 -23.71
CA GLN A 123 -11.31 -15.71 -25.11
C GLN A 123 -10.62 -14.63 -25.93
N ARG A 124 -10.02 -13.62 -25.27
CA ARG A 124 -9.29 -12.55 -25.94
C ARG A 124 -7.80 -12.83 -25.87
N GLU A 125 -7.15 -12.82 -27.02
CA GLU A 125 -5.71 -12.99 -27.13
C GLU A 125 -4.99 -11.65 -27.03
N PHE A 126 -3.94 -11.62 -26.22
CA PHE A 126 -3.05 -10.47 -26.08
C PHE A 126 -2.01 -10.46 -27.20
N ILE A 127 -1.35 -11.60 -27.42
CA ILE A 127 -0.36 -11.78 -28.47
C ILE A 127 -0.41 -13.22 -28.99
N GLN A 128 -0.36 -13.36 -30.31
CA GLN A 128 -0.15 -14.63 -30.99
C GLN A 128 1.34 -14.77 -31.32
N PHE A 129 1.93 -15.91 -31.00
CA PHE A 129 3.32 -16.15 -31.32
C PHE A 129 3.48 -16.73 -32.74
N PRO A 130 4.55 -16.37 -33.46
CA PRO A 130 4.85 -16.99 -34.76
C PRO A 130 4.91 -18.53 -34.66
N PRO A 131 4.15 -19.28 -35.49
CA PRO A 131 4.07 -20.74 -35.40
C PRO A 131 5.42 -21.45 -35.56
N ILE A 132 6.37 -20.85 -36.27
CA ILE A 132 7.74 -21.37 -36.42
C ILE A 132 8.44 -21.62 -35.08
N LEU A 133 8.07 -20.86 -34.04
CA LEU A 133 8.64 -20.98 -32.70
C LEU A 133 8.01 -22.13 -31.89
N PHE A 134 6.87 -22.68 -32.35
CA PHE A 134 6.05 -23.63 -31.62
C PHE A 134 5.67 -24.88 -32.44
N LEU A 135 6.60 -25.36 -33.25
CA LEU A 135 6.41 -26.56 -34.09
C LEU A 135 5.21 -26.44 -35.04
N ASN A 136 4.95 -25.22 -35.52
CA ASN A 136 3.81 -24.87 -36.37
C ASN A 136 2.43 -24.98 -35.67
N ASN A 137 2.39 -24.95 -34.33
CA ASN A 137 1.14 -24.82 -33.57
C ASN A 137 0.77 -23.34 -33.36
N GLU A 138 -0.53 -23.07 -33.34
CA GLU A 138 -1.08 -21.79 -32.93
C GLU A 138 -1.07 -21.72 -31.40
N ILE A 139 -0.12 -20.94 -30.86
CA ILE A 139 -0.03 -20.68 -29.42
C ILE A 139 -0.13 -19.17 -29.22
N GLY A 140 -1.09 -18.76 -28.41
CA GLY A 140 -1.32 -17.38 -28.02
C GLY A 140 -1.28 -17.21 -26.50
N LEU A 141 -0.91 -16.02 -26.05
CA LEU A 141 -1.08 -15.62 -24.66
C LEU A 141 -2.41 -14.88 -24.53
N SER A 142 -3.32 -15.40 -23.69
CA SER A 142 -4.62 -14.77 -23.46
C SER A 142 -4.53 -13.58 -22.51
N LEU A 143 -5.47 -12.65 -22.59
CA LEU A 143 -5.57 -11.53 -21.64
C LEU A 143 -5.83 -12.03 -20.21
N ALA A 144 -6.50 -13.17 -20.04
CA ALA A 144 -6.62 -13.82 -18.73
C ALA A 144 -5.26 -14.27 -18.18
N ALA A 145 -4.40 -14.86 -19.01
CA ALA A 145 -3.04 -15.21 -18.59
C ALA A 145 -2.21 -13.97 -18.24
N LEU A 146 -2.34 -12.89 -19.03
CA LEU A 146 -1.69 -11.61 -18.73
C LEU A 146 -2.14 -11.02 -17.39
N LYS A 147 -3.45 -11.04 -17.13
CA LYS A 147 -4.06 -10.60 -15.86
C LYS A 147 -3.44 -11.33 -14.67
N ASP A 148 -3.33 -12.65 -14.75
CA ASP A 148 -2.83 -13.48 -13.65
C ASP A 148 -1.33 -13.23 -13.40
N ILE A 149 -0.54 -13.03 -14.46
CA ILE A 149 0.87 -12.66 -14.36
C ILE A 149 1.03 -11.30 -13.64
N ILE A 150 0.25 -10.30 -14.03
CA ILE A 150 0.31 -8.98 -13.40
C ILE A 150 -0.15 -9.04 -11.94
N GLN A 151 -1.23 -9.78 -11.66
CA GLN A 151 -1.73 -9.99 -10.29
C GLN A 151 -0.67 -10.62 -9.38
N LEU A 152 0.05 -11.64 -9.90
CA LEU A 152 1.16 -12.26 -9.20
C LEU A 152 2.28 -11.25 -8.95
N GLY A 153 2.67 -10.48 -9.97
CA GLY A 153 3.69 -9.43 -9.84
C GLY A 153 3.35 -8.38 -8.79
N ILE A 154 2.10 -7.88 -8.77
CA ILE A 154 1.61 -6.92 -7.77
C ILE A 154 1.75 -7.50 -6.35
N SER A 155 1.23 -8.73 -6.16
CA SER A 155 1.18 -9.37 -4.84
C SER A 155 2.59 -9.67 -4.31
N THR A 156 3.47 -10.21 -5.16
CA THR A 156 4.86 -10.51 -4.79
C THR A 156 5.65 -9.24 -4.47
N ASN A 157 5.48 -8.17 -5.25
CA ASN A 157 6.19 -6.92 -5.01
C ASN A 157 5.77 -6.25 -3.70
N PHE A 158 4.48 -6.26 -3.37
CA PHE A 158 4.03 -5.74 -2.07
C PHE A 158 4.58 -6.55 -0.89
N LEU A 159 4.65 -7.88 -1.02
CA LEU A 159 5.26 -8.73 0.00
C LEU A 159 6.75 -8.40 0.18
N ILE A 160 7.51 -8.29 -0.93
CA ILE A 160 8.93 -7.93 -0.89
C ILE A 160 9.13 -6.55 -0.27
N ALA A 161 8.33 -5.55 -0.69
CA ALA A 161 8.40 -4.20 -0.13
C ALA A 161 8.16 -4.21 1.39
N GLY A 162 7.16 -4.96 1.86
CA GLY A 162 6.89 -5.13 3.29
C GLY A 162 8.07 -5.74 4.04
N LEU A 163 8.70 -6.79 3.49
CA LEU A 163 9.89 -7.42 4.08
C LEU A 163 11.10 -6.47 4.13
N VAL A 164 11.33 -5.70 3.07
CA VAL A 164 12.41 -4.70 3.02
C VAL A 164 12.19 -3.62 4.07
N VAL A 165 10.96 -3.11 4.22
CA VAL A 165 10.64 -2.11 5.26
C VAL A 165 10.85 -2.70 6.65
N ALA A 166 10.41 -3.92 6.90
CA ALA A 166 10.63 -4.60 8.18
C ALA A 166 12.13 -4.76 8.49
N TYR A 167 12.93 -5.15 7.49
CA TYR A 167 14.38 -5.25 7.61
C TYR A 167 15.04 -3.89 7.93
N LEU A 168 14.64 -2.82 7.24
CA LEU A 168 15.16 -1.47 7.49
C LEU A 168 14.82 -0.98 8.90
N ILE A 169 13.63 -1.28 9.41
CA ILE A 169 13.23 -0.95 10.78
C ILE A 169 14.10 -1.71 11.78
N GLN A 170 14.35 -3.01 11.55
CA GLN A 170 15.22 -3.80 12.41
C GLN A 170 16.65 -3.25 12.43
N ASP A 171 17.23 -2.91 11.27
CA ASP A 171 18.57 -2.32 11.18
C ASP A 171 18.67 -0.99 11.95
N VAL A 172 17.67 -0.11 11.83
CA VAL A 172 17.61 1.13 12.60
C VAL A 172 17.55 0.85 14.10
N ASN A 173 16.73 -0.10 14.55
CA ASN A 173 16.64 -0.46 15.96
C ASN A 173 17.96 -1.01 16.49
N ASN A 174 18.62 -1.89 15.74
CA ASN A 174 19.93 -2.46 16.11
C ASN A 174 20.99 -1.36 16.28
N LYS A 175 21.01 -0.36 15.38
CA LYS A 175 21.90 0.81 15.47
C LYS A 175 21.61 1.69 16.68
N ILE A 176 20.33 1.87 17.03
CA ILE A 176 19.94 2.62 18.22
C ILE A 176 20.38 1.87 19.48
N GLU A 177 20.17 0.55 19.54
CA GLU A 177 20.58 -0.25 20.69
C GLU A 177 22.10 -0.28 20.88
N SER A 178 22.88 -0.40 19.81
CA SER A 178 24.36 -0.39 19.90
C SER A 178 24.92 0.96 20.32
N SER A 179 24.17 2.06 20.11
CA SER A 179 24.58 3.41 20.52
C SER A 179 24.28 3.76 21.99
N LYS A 180 23.46 2.95 22.69
CA LYS A 180 23.16 3.17 24.11
C LYS A 180 24.33 2.64 24.96
N SER A 181 25.09 3.53 25.61
CA SER A 181 26.02 3.12 26.67
C SER A 181 25.20 2.50 27.80
N ARG A 182 25.29 1.18 27.99
CA ARG A 182 24.66 0.51 29.11
C ARG A 182 25.48 0.82 30.37
N ILE A 183 25.17 1.89 31.07
CA ILE A 183 25.66 2.09 32.44
C ILE A 183 24.57 1.51 33.34
N SER A 184 24.92 0.52 34.18
CA SER A 184 23.96 -0.06 35.12
C SER A 184 23.53 1.01 36.14
N ASP A 185 22.40 0.78 36.82
CA ASP A 185 21.96 1.63 37.94
C ASP A 185 23.01 1.75 39.07
N TYR A 186 24.04 0.89 39.05
CA TYR A 186 25.18 0.90 39.96
C TYR A 186 26.45 1.54 39.38
N GLY A 187 26.36 2.24 38.23
CA GLY A 187 27.46 3.02 37.65
C GLY A 187 28.54 2.22 36.93
N LYS A 188 28.30 0.94 36.60
CA LYS A 188 29.25 0.10 35.82
C LYS A 188 28.81 -0.06 34.37
N GLU A 189 29.75 0.01 33.43
CA GLU A 189 29.52 -0.40 32.04
C GLU A 189 29.07 -1.87 32.00
N VAL A 190 27.88 -2.11 31.46
CA VAL A 190 27.33 -3.44 31.25
C VAL A 190 27.79 -3.92 29.89
N VAL A 191 28.94 -4.59 29.86
CA VAL A 191 29.40 -5.33 28.69
C VAL A 191 28.41 -6.47 28.45
N ARG A 192 27.85 -6.55 27.24
CA ARG A 192 26.99 -7.66 26.81
C ARG A 192 27.89 -8.91 26.79
N VAL A 193 27.69 -9.84 27.72
CA VAL A 193 28.32 -11.16 27.61
C VAL A 193 27.63 -11.84 26.45
N GLU A 194 28.31 -11.98 25.31
CA GLU A 194 27.88 -12.92 24.29
C GLU A 194 27.87 -14.30 24.94
N GLN A 195 26.69 -14.89 25.07
CA GLN A 195 26.57 -16.29 25.41
C GLN A 195 27.03 -17.05 24.17
N ASP A 196 28.25 -17.58 24.23
CA ASP A 196 28.76 -18.56 23.29
C ASP A 196 27.73 -19.69 23.17
N ALA A 197 27.22 -19.88 21.95
CA ALA A 197 26.42 -21.04 21.56
C ALA A 197 27.29 -22.00 20.73
#